data_AF-A0A9D4PEV6-F1
#
_entry.id   AF-A0A9D4PEV6-F1
#
_cell.length_a   1.000
_cell.length_b   1.000
_cell.length_c   1.000
_cell.angle_alpha   90.00
_cell.angle_beta   90.00
_cell.angle_gamma   90.00
#
_symmetry.space_group_name_H-M   'P 1'
#
loop_
_entity.id
_entity.type
_entity.pdbx_description
1 polymer ?
#
loop_
_entity_poly.entity_id
_entity_poly.type
_entity_poly.pdbx_seq_one_letter_code
_entity_poly.pdbx_strand_id
1 'polypeptide(L)'
;MPGAEVLPECLDLYFGGEVVPRKHYYIHANTLRSPFSWHAVVTCVGWDFMVVTKKSGRAHGGSKVSSAVAVVGSPEEERMYNYQLRLCGNHHRLTWEANVQGINSLAHCIKRGECLELDVSSAEHLRNGGDLIFELTIYTA
;
A
#
# COMPACT_ATOMS: atom_id res chain seq x y z
N MET A 1 -10.44 10.69 -21.21
CA MET A 1 -9.46 9.91 -20.42
C MET A 1 -10.25 8.98 -19.51
N PRO A 2 -10.24 7.66 -19.74
CA PRO A 2 -11.19 6.73 -19.10
C PRO A 2 -10.94 6.48 -17.60
N GLY A 3 -9.78 6.87 -17.06
CA GLY A 3 -9.43 6.64 -15.64
C GLY A 3 -10.16 7.53 -14.64
N ALA A 4 -10.62 8.72 -15.06
CA ALA A 4 -11.23 9.71 -14.16
C ALA A 4 -12.64 9.33 -13.66
N GLU A 5 -13.36 8.44 -14.35
CA GLU A 5 -14.69 7.97 -13.95
C GLU A 5 -14.63 6.74 -13.02
N VAL A 6 -13.54 5.98 -13.02
CA VAL A 6 -13.38 4.76 -12.20
C VAL A 6 -12.97 5.09 -10.77
N LEU A 7 -12.23 6.19 -10.59
CA LEU A 7 -11.73 6.62 -9.29
C LEU A 7 -12.86 6.91 -8.28
N PRO A 8 -13.91 7.69 -8.58
CA PRO A 8 -14.99 7.97 -7.63
C PRO A 8 -15.78 6.73 -7.24
N GLU A 9 -16.12 5.84 -8.17
CA GLU A 9 -16.84 4.60 -7.86
C GLU A 9 -15.98 3.62 -7.06
N CYS A 10 -14.69 3.48 -7.39
CA CYS A 10 -13.78 2.70 -6.57
C CYS A 10 -13.64 3.33 -5.18
N LEU A 11 -13.39 4.65 -5.08
CA LEU A 11 -13.27 5.41 -3.84
C LEU A 11 -14.53 5.29 -2.97
N ASP A 12 -15.73 5.45 -3.52
CA ASP A 12 -16.98 5.41 -2.74
C ASP A 12 -17.40 3.99 -2.34
N LEU A 13 -17.10 2.95 -3.14
CA LEU A 13 -17.42 1.56 -2.80
C LEU A 13 -16.44 0.94 -1.80
N TYR A 14 -15.23 1.48 -1.63
CA TYR A 14 -14.16 0.85 -0.85
C TYR A 14 -13.30 1.79 0.04
N PHE A 15 -13.39 3.12 -0.09
CA PHE A 15 -12.42 4.08 0.44
C PHE A 15 -13.07 5.35 1.01
N GLY A 16 -13.42 5.32 2.30
CA GLY A 16 -13.49 6.55 3.10
C GLY A 16 -12.10 7.15 3.36
N GLY A 17 -11.24 7.28 2.34
CA GLY A 17 -9.82 7.61 2.44
C GLY A 17 -9.46 8.97 1.86
N GLU A 18 -8.49 9.64 2.49
CA GLU A 18 -7.99 10.98 2.14
C GLU A 18 -6.96 10.91 1.00
N VAL A 19 -7.06 11.81 0.01
CA VAL A 19 -6.05 11.98 -1.05
C VAL A 19 -4.89 12.79 -0.49
N VAL A 20 -3.72 12.17 -0.32
CA VAL A 20 -2.56 12.82 0.32
C VAL A 20 -1.56 13.28 -0.75
N PRO A 21 -1.27 14.59 -0.87
CA PRO A 21 -0.34 15.12 -1.88
C PRO A 21 1.15 14.91 -1.55
N ARG A 22 1.50 14.02 -0.60
CA ARG A 22 2.86 13.87 -0.05
C ARG A 22 3.48 12.50 -0.38
N LYS A 23 4.81 12.49 -0.50
CA LYS A 23 5.68 11.29 -0.66
C LYS A 23 5.64 10.32 0.53
N HIS A 24 5.02 10.72 1.64
CA HIS A 24 4.90 9.91 2.85
C HIS A 24 3.42 9.58 3.07
N TYR A 25 3.12 8.30 3.25
CA TYR A 25 1.80 7.84 3.64
C TYR A 25 1.86 7.24 5.05
N TYR A 26 0.86 7.59 5.85
CA TYR A 26 0.80 7.20 7.26
C TYR A 26 -0.25 6.12 7.40
N ILE A 27 0.11 5.01 8.03
CA ILE A 27 -0.86 4.03 8.50
C ILE A 27 -0.86 4.11 10.01
N HIS A 28 -1.90 4.74 10.56
CA HIS A 28 -2.02 4.82 12.02
C HIS A 28 -2.06 3.42 12.61
N ALA A 29 -1.34 3.07 13.67
CA ALA A 29 -1.35 1.64 14.03
C ALA A 29 -2.64 1.22 14.76
N ASN A 30 -3.47 2.16 15.20
CA ASN A 30 -4.82 1.89 15.68
C ASN A 30 -5.66 1.20 14.58
N THR A 31 -5.37 1.53 13.33
CA THR A 31 -5.89 0.98 12.07
C THR A 31 -5.46 -0.49 11.92
N LEU A 32 -4.28 -0.90 12.42
CA LEU A 32 -3.85 -2.30 12.48
C LEU A 32 -4.67 -3.15 13.47
N ARG A 33 -5.46 -2.53 14.37
CA ARG A 33 -6.37 -3.26 15.25
C ARG A 33 -7.69 -3.62 14.56
N SER A 34 -8.02 -2.95 13.46
CA SER A 34 -9.22 -3.25 12.68
C SER A 34 -8.95 -4.36 11.65
N PRO A 35 -9.96 -5.19 11.32
CA PRO A 35 -9.85 -6.26 10.34
C PRO A 35 -9.94 -5.77 8.88
N PHE A 36 -10.16 -4.47 8.65
CA PHE A 36 -10.38 -3.91 7.33
C PHE A 36 -9.06 -3.72 6.55
N SER A 37 -9.15 -3.80 5.22
CA SER A 37 -8.07 -3.41 4.31
C SER A 37 -8.01 -1.89 4.21
N TRP A 38 -6.83 -1.33 4.38
CA TRP A 38 -6.58 0.10 4.35
C TRP A 38 -6.01 0.50 3.02
N HIS A 39 -6.34 1.72 2.63
CA HIS A 39 -5.98 2.19 1.33
C HIS A 39 -5.65 3.69 1.37
N ALA A 40 -4.59 4.10 0.68
CA ALA A 40 -4.26 5.48 0.42
C ALA A 40 -4.10 5.69 -1.09
N VAL A 41 -4.69 6.76 -1.63
CA VAL A 41 -4.51 7.14 -3.03
C VAL A 41 -3.47 8.27 -3.10
N VAL A 42 -2.47 8.08 -3.95
CA VAL A 42 -1.38 9.00 -4.20
C VAL A 42 -1.33 9.28 -5.70
N THR A 43 -1.62 10.51 -6.08
CA THR A 43 -1.47 10.96 -7.48
C THR A 43 -0.05 11.48 -7.70
N CYS A 44 0.67 10.92 -8.67
CA CYS A 44 1.98 11.45 -9.08
C CYS A 44 2.27 11.11 -10.54
N VAL A 45 3.11 11.91 -11.21
CA VAL A 45 3.52 11.67 -12.62
C VAL A 45 2.31 11.59 -13.58
N GLY A 46 1.19 12.25 -13.24
CA GLY A 46 -0.04 12.24 -14.05
C GLY A 46 -0.90 10.99 -13.91
N TRP A 47 -0.56 10.09 -12.99
CA TRP A 47 -1.28 8.83 -12.73
C TRP A 47 -1.68 8.70 -11.27
N ASP A 48 -2.76 7.98 -11.02
CA ASP A 48 -3.22 7.65 -9.69
C ASP A 48 -2.68 6.30 -9.26
N PHE A 49 -1.93 6.30 -8.16
CA PHE A 49 -1.40 5.12 -7.52
C PHE A 49 -2.13 4.87 -6.21
N MET A 50 -2.39 3.60 -5.93
CA MET A 50 -3.14 3.17 -4.76
C MET A 50 -2.27 2.26 -3.91
N VAL A 51 -1.95 2.70 -2.70
CA VAL A 51 -1.28 1.87 -1.70
C VAL A 51 -2.35 1.10 -0.95
N VAL A 52 -2.21 -0.22 -0.92
CA VAL A 52 -3.15 -1.14 -0.28
C VAL A 52 -2.44 -1.90 0.81
N THR A 53 -2.94 -1.78 2.03
CA THR A 53 -2.44 -2.50 3.20
C THR A 53 -3.53 -3.38 3.79
N LYS A 54 -3.31 -4.69 3.74
CA LYS A 54 -4.24 -5.68 4.25
C LYS A 54 -3.68 -6.36 5.49
N LYS A 55 -4.47 -6.38 6.56
CA LYS A 55 -4.21 -7.30 7.67
C LYS A 55 -4.81 -8.67 7.34
N SER A 56 -4.02 -9.73 7.43
CA SER A 56 -4.49 -11.12 7.32
C SER A 56 -4.21 -11.87 8.62
N GLY A 57 -5.22 -12.59 9.13
CA GLY A 57 -5.03 -13.51 10.25
C GLY A 57 -4.63 -14.89 9.74
N ARG A 58 -3.61 -15.52 10.34
CA ARG A 58 -3.42 -16.97 10.22
C ARG A 58 -4.16 -17.66 11.35
N ALA A 59 -4.91 -18.71 11.04
CA ALA A 59 -5.69 -19.49 12.02
C ALA A 59 -4.85 -20.02 13.21
N HIS A 60 -3.53 -20.18 13.07
CA HIS A 60 -2.64 -20.72 14.11
C HIS A 60 -1.25 -20.03 14.22
N GLY A 61 -1.04 -18.82 13.69
CA GLY A 61 0.33 -18.30 13.54
C GLY A 61 0.48 -16.79 13.40
N GLY A 62 -0.27 -16.03 14.19
CA GLY A 62 -0.18 -14.57 14.24
C GLY A 62 -0.88 -13.86 13.08
N SER A 63 -1.08 -12.55 13.24
CA SER A 63 -1.55 -11.67 12.18
C SER A 63 -0.37 -11.14 11.37
N LYS A 64 -0.57 -10.97 10.07
CA LYS A 64 0.36 -10.31 9.15
C LYS A 64 -0.26 -9.06 8.55
N VAL A 65 0.58 -8.13 8.15
CA VAL A 65 0.26 -6.90 7.43
C VAL A 65 0.95 -6.97 6.07
N SER A 66 0.19 -6.97 4.99
CA SER A 66 0.69 -7.04 3.61
C SER A 66 0.43 -5.71 2.92
N SER A 67 1.44 -5.09 2.31
CA SER A 67 1.33 -3.79 1.63
C SER A 67 1.85 -3.85 0.19
N ALA A 68 1.06 -3.36 -0.76
CA ALA A 68 1.40 -3.31 -2.17
C ALA A 68 0.88 -2.02 -2.82
N VAL A 69 1.40 -1.69 -4.00
CA VAL A 69 1.01 -0.49 -4.75
C VAL A 69 0.43 -0.91 -6.10
N ALA A 70 -0.71 -0.32 -6.45
CA ALA A 70 -1.32 -0.44 -7.77
C ALA A 70 -1.38 0.89 -8.50
N VAL A 71 -1.48 0.88 -9.83
CA VAL A 71 -1.80 2.05 -10.66
C VAL A 71 -3.20 1.91 -11.24
N VAL A 72 -3.93 3.02 -11.30
CA VAL A 72 -5.18 3.13 -12.06
C VAL A 72 -4.82 3.47 -13.50
N GLY A 73 -4.50 2.45 -14.29
CA GLY A 73 -3.97 2.62 -15.65
C GLY A 73 -4.14 1.39 -16.54
N SER A 74 -3.58 1.47 -17.74
CA SER A 74 -3.49 0.37 -18.71
C SER A 74 -2.38 -0.64 -18.36
N PRO A 75 -2.42 -1.89 -18.86
CA PRO A 75 -1.37 -2.88 -18.62
C PRO A 75 0.03 -2.46 -19.08
N GLU A 76 0.12 -1.54 -20.04
CA GLU A 76 1.39 -0.96 -20.48
C GLU A 76 1.95 -0.01 -19.42
N GLU A 77 1.10 0.83 -18.82
CA GLU A 77 1.46 1.74 -17.74
C GLU A 77 1.83 0.98 -16.45
N GLU A 78 1.17 -0.15 -16.16
CA GLU A 78 1.50 -1.02 -15.03
C GLU A 78 2.98 -1.46 -15.03
N ARG A 79 3.55 -1.69 -16.22
CA ARG A 79 4.93 -2.17 -16.38
C ARG A 79 5.98 -1.05 -16.40
N MET A 80 5.56 0.21 -16.53
CA MET A 80 6.48 1.32 -16.65
C MET A 80 7.02 1.81 -15.31
N TYR A 81 6.38 1.43 -14.20
CA TYR A 81 6.71 1.97 -12.88
C TYR A 81 7.09 0.88 -11.89
N ASN A 82 8.13 1.18 -11.11
CA ASN A 82 8.46 0.52 -9.86
C ASN A 82 8.07 1.39 -8.68
N TYR A 83 7.90 0.74 -7.54
CA TYR A 83 7.71 1.41 -6.27
C TYR A 83 8.70 0.88 -5.23
N GLN A 84 9.14 1.78 -4.35
CA GLN A 84 9.86 1.47 -3.13
C GLN A 84 8.98 1.87 -1.95
N LEU A 85 8.65 0.90 -1.09
CA LEU A 85 8.09 1.14 0.24
C LEU A 85 9.19 1.09 1.28
N ARG A 86 9.34 2.18 2.02
CA ARG A 86 10.32 2.26 3.10
C ARG A 86 9.61 2.51 4.42
N LEU A 87 9.75 1.57 5.34
CA LEU A 87 9.25 1.69 6.70
C LEU A 87 10.42 2.09 7.61
N CYS A 88 10.35 3.29 8.17
CA CYS A 88 11.39 3.88 9.02
C CYS A 88 10.95 3.84 10.49
N GLY A 89 11.46 2.89 11.26
CA GLY A 89 11.38 2.89 12.71
C GLY A 89 12.56 3.61 13.35
N ASN A 90 12.57 3.74 14.69
CA ASN A 90 13.59 4.49 15.43
C ASN A 90 15.04 4.00 15.18
N HIS A 91 15.23 2.69 15.01
CA HIS A 91 16.55 2.06 14.79
C HIS A 91 16.57 1.03 13.66
N HIS A 92 15.42 0.79 13.04
CA HIS A 92 15.26 -0.24 12.02
C HIS A 92 14.61 0.38 10.80
N ARG A 93 15.12 0.01 9.64
CA ARG A 93 14.59 0.43 8.35
C ARG A 93 14.32 -0.80 7.52
N LEU A 94 13.09 -0.93 7.07
CA LEU A 94 12.73 -1.96 6.11
C LEU A 94 12.45 -1.28 4.77
N THR A 95 12.96 -1.87 3.70
CA THR A 95 12.76 -1.37 2.34
C THR A 95 12.30 -2.53 1.47
N TRP A 96 11.25 -2.29 0.69
CA TRP A 96 10.69 -3.24 -0.27
C TRP A 96 10.55 -2.56 -1.62
N GLU A 97 11.03 -3.21 -2.67
CA GLU A 97 10.96 -2.71 -4.04
C GLU A 97 10.27 -3.74 -4.92
N ALA A 98 9.33 -3.29 -5.75
CA ALA A 98 8.65 -4.14 -6.72
C ALA A 98 8.04 -3.31 -7.85
N ASN A 99 7.66 -3.97 -8.94
CA ASN A 99 6.85 -3.36 -10.00
C ASN A 99 5.48 -2.98 -9.45
N VAL A 100 4.96 -1.84 -9.90
CA VAL A 100 3.57 -1.46 -9.65
C VAL A 100 2.65 -2.49 -10.31
N GLN A 101 1.53 -2.80 -9.65
CA GLN A 101 0.56 -3.75 -10.17
C GLN A 101 -0.66 -3.03 -10.77
N GLY A 102 -1.40 -3.71 -11.63
CA GLY A 102 -2.76 -3.30 -11.96
C GLY A 102 -3.71 -3.49 -10.78
N ILE A 103 -4.78 -2.69 -10.72
CA ILE A 103 -5.86 -2.86 -9.73
C ILE A 103 -6.39 -4.31 -9.77
N ASN A 104 -6.56 -4.86 -10.97
CA ASN A 104 -7.12 -6.20 -11.17
C ASN A 104 -6.18 -7.34 -10.73
N SER A 105 -4.87 -7.13 -10.77
CA SER A 105 -3.87 -8.15 -10.40
C SER A 105 -3.42 -8.07 -8.95
N LEU A 106 -3.61 -6.92 -8.30
CA LEU A 106 -3.13 -6.64 -6.94
C LEU A 106 -3.54 -7.70 -5.90
N ALA A 107 -4.81 -8.11 -5.90
CA ALA A 107 -5.31 -9.09 -4.94
C ALA A 107 -4.62 -10.46 -5.08
N HIS A 108 -4.23 -10.83 -6.30
CA HIS A 108 -3.50 -12.06 -6.58
C HIS A 108 -2.02 -11.94 -6.16
N CYS A 109 -1.37 -10.81 -6.41
CA CYS A 109 0.00 -10.54 -5.96
C CYS A 109 0.12 -10.60 -4.44
N ILE A 110 -0.82 -9.98 -3.71
CA ILE A 110 -0.85 -10.05 -2.23
C ILE A 110 -1.02 -11.50 -1.76
N LYS A 111 -1.90 -12.30 -2.39
CA LYS A 111 -2.08 -13.72 -2.04
C LYS A 111 -0.83 -14.56 -2.28
N ARG A 112 -0.02 -14.22 -3.29
CA ARG A 112 1.25 -14.88 -3.61
C ARG A 112 2.42 -14.42 -2.73
N GLY A 113 2.23 -13.39 -1.91
CA GLY A 113 3.31 -12.78 -1.12
C GLY A 113 4.25 -11.90 -1.95
N GLU A 114 3.82 -11.46 -3.14
CA GLU A 114 4.57 -10.54 -4.00
C GLU A 114 4.35 -9.09 -3.55
N CYS A 115 4.55 -8.84 -2.25
CA CYS A 115 4.28 -7.58 -1.60
C CYS A 115 5.08 -7.47 -0.31
N LEU A 116 5.12 -6.29 0.28
CA LEU A 116 5.72 -6.10 1.59
C LEU A 116 4.87 -6.81 2.67
N GLU A 117 5.39 -7.90 3.24
CA GLU A 117 4.78 -8.56 4.39
C GLU A 117 5.54 -8.26 5.70
N LEU A 118 4.78 -7.93 6.74
CA LEU A 118 5.25 -7.74 8.11
C LEU A 118 4.39 -8.56 9.06
N ASP A 119 5.00 -9.31 9.97
CA ASP A 119 4.26 -9.81 11.13
C ASP A 119 3.89 -8.64 12.05
N VAL A 120 2.76 -8.76 12.75
CA VAL A 120 2.28 -7.67 13.63
C VAL A 120 3.29 -7.36 14.74
N SER A 121 4.04 -8.34 15.25
CA SER A 121 5.11 -8.08 16.22
C SER A 121 6.20 -7.19 15.65
N SER A 122 6.72 -7.45 14.45
CA SER A 122 7.70 -6.58 13.79
C SER A 122 7.13 -5.19 13.49
N ALA A 123 5.87 -5.12 13.06
CA ALA A 123 5.18 -3.85 12.89
C ALA A 123 5.18 -3.02 14.19
N GLU A 124 4.88 -3.62 15.34
CA GLU A 124 4.89 -2.92 16.63
C GLU A 124 6.26 -2.32 16.99
N HIS A 125 7.37 -2.97 16.66
CA HIS A 125 8.72 -2.44 16.89
C HIS A 125 9.10 -1.29 15.95
N LEU A 126 8.43 -1.20 14.80
CA LEU A 126 8.67 -0.17 13.78
C LEU A 126 7.76 1.05 13.93
N ARG A 127 6.80 1.01 14.87
CA ARG A 127 5.90 2.13 15.15
C ARG A 127 6.68 3.31 15.71
N ASN A 128 6.43 4.49 15.15
CA ASN A 128 6.90 5.76 15.69
C ASN A 128 5.68 6.56 16.18
N GLY A 129 5.67 6.93 17.47
CA GLY A 129 4.54 7.68 18.03
C GLY A 129 3.19 6.93 18.00
N GLY A 130 3.22 5.61 17.79
CA GLY A 130 2.02 4.80 17.65
C GLY A 130 1.58 4.53 16.21
N ASP A 131 2.28 5.04 15.19
CA ASP A 131 1.93 4.86 13.78
C ASP A 131 3.04 4.18 12.97
N LEU A 132 2.65 3.46 11.91
CA LEU A 132 3.58 2.99 10.89
C LEU A 132 3.70 4.04 9.80
N ILE A 133 4.90 4.57 9.63
CA ILE A 133 5.18 5.59 8.61
C ILE A 133 5.88 4.92 7.45
N PHE A 134 5.21 4.91 6.30
CA PHE A 134 5.79 4.43 5.08
C PHE A 134 6.10 5.58 4.14
N GLU A 135 7.28 5.51 3.56
CA GLU A 135 7.69 6.43 2.51
C GLU A 135 7.53 5.69 1.18
N LEU A 136 6.72 6.27 0.29
CA LEU A 136 6.50 5.76 -1.05
C LEU A 136 7.39 6.54 -2.02
N THR A 137 8.19 5.81 -2.79
CA THR A 137 8.88 6.37 -3.95
C THR A 137 8.43 5.61 -5.17
N ILE A 138 7.91 6.33 -6.17
CA ILE A 138 7.57 5.78 -7.48
C ILE A 138 8.63 6.27 -8.47
N TYR A 139 9.13 5.36 -9.29
CA TYR A 139 10.15 5.64 -10.29
C TYR A 139 9.92 4.77 -11.53
N THR A 140 10.44 5.20 -12.67
CA THR A 140 10.34 4.44 -13.91
C THR A 140 11.23 3.20 -13.86
N ALA A 141 10.77 2.10 -14.45
CA ALA A 141 11.54 0.86 -14.58
C ALA A 141 12.76 0.99 -15.50
#